data_AF-A0A2V8E473-F1
#
_entry.id   AF-A0A2V8E473-F1
#
_cell.length_a   1.000
_cell.length_b   1.000
_cell.length_c   1.000
_cell.angle_alpha   90.00
_cell.angle_beta   90.00
_cell.angle_gamma   90.00
#
_symmetry.space_group_name_H-M   'P 1'
#
loop_
_entity.id
_entity.type
_entity.pdbx_description
1 polymer ?
#
loop_
_entity_poly.entity_id
_entity_poly.type
_entity_poly.pdbx_seq_one_letter_code
_entity_poly.pdbx_strand_id
1 'polypeptide(L)'
;MLQSCALWPSGPVWDKADEIKEVEHKCDFLTHEIIQRLNRTFVTPLDREDIHALARSLDDVMDAIDASAALVRLYRLESVRVGARELARTIT
;
A
#
# COMPACT_ATOMS: atom_id res chain seq x y z
N MET A 1 -32.96 -0.62 4.92
CA MET A 1 -31.74 -0.15 4.24
C MET A 1 -30.53 -0.16 5.20
N LEU A 2 -30.35 -1.23 5.99
CA LEU A 2 -29.26 -1.40 6.98
C LEU A 2 -29.00 -2.90 7.26
N GLN A 3 -28.81 -3.73 6.23
CA GLN A 3 -28.63 -5.19 6.44
C GLN A 3 -27.35 -5.77 5.83
N SER A 4 -26.42 -4.94 5.34
CA SER A 4 -25.17 -5.42 4.74
C SER A 4 -23.90 -5.11 5.55
N CYS A 5 -24.01 -4.66 6.80
CA CYS A 5 -22.86 -4.42 7.69
C CYS A 5 -22.33 -5.68 8.40
N ALA A 6 -23.03 -6.82 8.30
CA ALA A 6 -22.81 -8.00 9.14
C ALA A 6 -21.77 -9.00 8.61
N LEU A 7 -20.62 -8.55 8.09
CA LEU A 7 -19.58 -9.48 7.59
C LEU A 7 -18.16 -9.12 8.03
N TRP A 8 -17.98 -8.26 9.04
CA TRP A 8 -16.67 -8.00 9.64
C TRP A 8 -16.68 -8.58 11.07
N PRO A 9 -16.15 -9.81 11.29
CA PRO A 9 -16.39 -10.56 12.52
C PRO A 9 -15.69 -10.00 13.78
N SER A 10 -14.71 -9.13 13.59
CA SER A 10 -13.88 -8.57 14.66
C SER A 10 -13.32 -7.26 14.11
N GLY A 11 -13.80 -6.09 14.57
CA GLY A 11 -13.51 -4.70 14.12
C GLY A 11 -12.08 -4.40 13.60
N PRO A 12 -11.80 -3.21 13.07
CA PRO A 12 -10.46 -2.92 12.55
C PRO A 12 -9.38 -3.19 13.60
N VAL A 13 -8.34 -3.93 13.21
CA VAL A 13 -7.15 -4.12 14.05
C VAL A 13 -6.31 -2.87 13.91
N TRP A 14 -6.35 -1.99 14.91
CA TRP A 14 -5.74 -0.66 14.83
C TRP A 14 -4.22 -0.71 14.66
N ASP A 15 -3.57 -1.70 15.27
CA ASP A 15 -2.13 -1.95 15.17
C ASP A 15 -1.69 -2.28 13.73
N LYS A 16 -2.64 -2.72 12.89
CA LYS A 16 -2.34 -3.03 11.49
C LYS A 16 -1.95 -1.80 10.68
N ALA A 17 -2.43 -0.62 11.06
CA ALA A 17 -2.01 0.62 10.42
C ALA A 17 -0.52 0.91 10.68
N ASP A 18 -0.02 0.61 11.89
CA ASP A 18 1.40 0.79 12.21
C ASP A 18 2.26 -0.26 11.49
N GLU A 19 1.80 -1.51 11.41
CA GLU A 19 2.47 -2.53 10.59
C GLU A 19 2.54 -2.14 9.11
N ILE A 20 1.46 -1.59 8.55
CA ILE A 20 1.42 -1.11 7.16
C ILE A 20 2.40 0.05 6.98
N LYS A 21 2.46 0.98 7.93
CA LYS A 21 3.41 2.09 7.89
C LYS A 21 4.86 1.63 7.89
N GLU A 22 5.19 0.62 8.71
CA GLU A 22 6.52 0.02 8.71
C GLU A 22 6.87 -0.69 7.40
N VAL A 23 5.88 -1.21 6.67
CA VAL A 23 6.09 -1.80 5.34
C VAL A 23 6.26 -0.73 4.28
N GLU A 24 5.48 0.35 4.32
CA GLU A 24 5.64 1.50 3.42
C GLU A 24 7.03 2.13 3.56
N HIS A 25 7.51 2.40 4.77
CA HIS A 25 8.88 2.91 4.98
C HIS A 25 9.97 2.00 4.39
N LYS A 26 9.77 0.67 4.43
CA LYS A 26 10.69 -0.29 3.80
C LYS A 26 10.61 -0.23 2.28
N CYS A 27 9.43 0.02 1.72
CA CYS A 27 9.23 0.20 0.30
C CYS A 27 9.93 1.46 -0.20
N ASP A 28 9.73 2.61 0.46
CA ASP A 28 10.43 3.87 0.17
C ASP A 28 11.95 3.70 0.15
N PHE A 29 12.48 3.02 1.18
CA PHE A 29 13.91 2.73 1.26
C PHE A 29 14.39 1.90 0.07
N LEU A 30 13.63 0.89 -0.33
CA LEU A 30 13.96 0.05 -1.48
C LEU A 30 13.86 0.83 -2.80
N THR A 31 12.82 1.62 -2.99
CA THR A 31 12.64 2.52 -4.15
C THR A 31 13.85 3.46 -4.25
N HIS A 32 14.26 4.06 -3.13
CA HIS A 32 15.44 4.92 -3.07
C HIS A 32 16.73 4.17 -3.42
N GLU A 33 16.94 2.96 -2.88
CA GLU A 33 18.08 2.11 -3.24
C GLU A 33 18.10 1.77 -4.73
N ILE A 34 16.95 1.44 -5.33
CA ILE A 34 16.84 1.14 -6.76
C ILE A 34 17.30 2.35 -7.58
N ILE A 35 16.79 3.54 -7.26
CA ILE A 35 17.15 4.78 -7.96
C ILE A 35 18.65 5.08 -7.82
N GLN A 36 19.21 4.92 -6.61
CA GLN A 36 20.65 5.10 -6.40
C GLN A 36 21.49 4.12 -7.22
N ARG A 37 21.13 2.83 -7.23
CA ARG A 37 21.84 1.79 -7.98
C ARG A 37 21.73 2.02 -9.48
N LEU A 38 20.56 2.44 -9.94
CA LEU A 38 20.33 2.79 -11.32
C LEU A 38 21.29 3.90 -11.75
N ASN A 39 21.40 4.98 -10.97
CA ASN A 39 22.31 6.10 -11.23
C ASN A 39 23.80 5.72 -11.23
N ARG A 40 24.19 4.65 -10.53
CA ARG A 40 25.58 4.16 -10.47
C ARG A 40 25.89 3.06 -11.50
N THR A 41 24.87 2.54 -12.17
CA THR A 41 25.01 1.44 -13.14
C THR A 41 25.03 2.00 -14.55
N PHE A 42 26.10 1.72 -15.29
CA PHE A 42 26.31 2.26 -16.64
C PHE A 42 25.56 1.47 -17.73
N VAL A 43 25.45 0.15 -17.56
CA VAL A 43 24.71 -0.74 -18.47
C VAL A 43 23.54 -1.35 -17.72
N THR A 44 22.33 -1.05 -18.16
CA THR A 44 21.08 -1.57 -17.57
C THR A 44 20.51 -2.68 -18.46
N PRO A 45 19.94 -3.76 -17.89
CA PRO A 45 19.41 -4.88 -18.66
C PRO A 45 18.04 -4.58 -19.31
N LEU A 46 17.36 -3.54 -18.83
CA LEU A 46 16.11 -2.96 -19.33
C LEU A 46 16.28 -1.45 -19.41
N ASP A 47 15.34 -0.74 -20.05
CA ASP A 47 15.41 0.72 -20.10
C ASP A 47 15.39 1.32 -18.69
N ARG A 48 16.24 2.35 -18.49
CA ARG A 48 16.39 3.03 -17.22
C ARG A 48 15.09 3.70 -16.77
N GLU A 49 14.40 4.33 -17.71
CA GLU A 49 13.15 5.02 -17.43
C GLU A 49 12.07 4.04 -17.02
N ASP A 50 12.02 2.85 -17.65
CA ASP A 50 11.08 1.78 -17.29
C ASP A 50 11.33 1.24 -15.88
N ILE A 51 12.60 0.98 -15.51
CA ILE A 51 12.95 0.53 -14.16
C ILE A 51 12.53 1.58 -13.12
N HIS A 52 12.80 2.86 -13.40
CA HIS A 52 12.42 3.96 -12.52
C HIS A 52 10.90 4.10 -12.39
N ALA A 53 10.19 4.06 -13.51
CA ALA A 53 8.73 4.14 -13.55
C ALA A 53 8.08 2.97 -12.79
N LEU A 54 8.61 1.75 -12.96
CA LEU A 54 8.13 0.57 -12.24
C LEU A 54 8.31 0.72 -10.74
N ALA A 55 9.52 1.08 -10.28
CA ALA A 55 9.79 1.26 -8.86
C ALA A 55 8.86 2.31 -8.23
N ARG A 56 8.69 3.46 -8.91
CA ARG A 56 7.76 4.51 -8.48
C ARG A 56 6.30 4.05 -8.45
N SER A 57 5.86 3.29 -9.45
CA SER A 57 4.47 2.81 -9.50
C SER A 57 4.14 1.82 -8.37
N LEU A 58 5.14 1.06 -7.90
CA LEU A 58 4.99 0.17 -6.75
C LEU A 58 4.90 0.97 -5.44
N ASP A 59 5.72 2.02 -5.32
CA ASP A 59 5.69 3.02 -4.24
C ASP A 59 4.29 3.66 -4.12
N ASP A 60 3.75 4.17 -5.23
CA ASP A 60 2.43 4.82 -5.27
C ASP A 60 1.30 3.87 -4.78
N VAL A 61 1.41 2.56 -5.07
CA VAL A 61 0.45 1.55 -4.59
C VAL A 61 0.59 1.33 -3.09
N MET A 62 1.82 1.27 -2.57
CA MET A 62 2.07 1.13 -1.14
C MET A 62 1.58 2.34 -0.34
N ASP A 63 1.80 3.55 -0.85
CA ASP A 63 1.29 4.80 -0.28
C ASP A 63 -0.24 4.80 -0.21
N ALA A 64 -0.91 4.33 -1.26
CA ALA A 64 -2.36 4.24 -1.29
C ALA A 64 -2.90 3.26 -0.22
N ILE A 65 -2.17 2.18 0.07
CA ILE A 65 -2.53 1.21 1.13
C ILE A 65 -2.34 1.84 2.51
N ASP A 66 -1.21 2.52 2.76
CA ASP A 66 -0.95 3.23 4.03
C ASP A 66 -2.00 4.32 4.28
N ALA A 67 -2.27 5.17 3.28
CA ALA A 67 -3.29 6.19 3.36
C ALA A 67 -4.68 5.59 3.68
N SER A 68 -5.04 4.47 3.04
CA SER A 68 -6.30 3.79 3.30
C SER A 68 -6.38 3.26 4.74
N ALA A 69 -5.30 2.66 5.25
CA ALA A 69 -5.24 2.17 6.64
C ALA A 69 -5.31 3.32 7.65
N ALA A 70 -4.62 4.43 7.37
CA ALA A 70 -4.64 5.64 8.19
C ALA A 70 -6.04 6.25 8.26
N LEU A 71 -6.78 6.30 7.15
CA LEU A 71 -8.16 6.80 7.12
C LEU A 71 -9.13 5.93 7.94
N VAL A 72 -9.01 4.60 7.83
CA VAL A 72 -9.81 3.65 8.63
C VAL A 72 -9.58 3.92 10.12
N ARG A 73 -8.32 4.13 10.53
CA ARG A 73 -7.94 4.46 11.92
C ARG A 73 -8.43 5.83 12.35
N LEU A 74 -8.19 6.87 11.54
CA LEU A 74 -8.51 8.26 11.85
C LEU A 74 -10.01 8.46 12.09
N TYR A 75 -10.85 7.90 11.21
CA TYR A 75 -12.30 8.00 11.32
C TYR A 75 -12.94 6.93 12.21
N ARG A 76 -12.14 6.04 12.81
CA ARG A 76 -12.59 4.93 13.66
C ARG A 76 -13.72 4.14 13.00
N LEU A 77 -13.54 3.78 11.73
CA LEU A 77 -14.58 3.09 10.97
C LEU A 77 -14.86 1.71 11.55
N GLU A 78 -16.04 1.49 12.12
CA GLU A 78 -16.39 0.20 12.73
C GLU A 78 -16.60 -0.92 11.70
N SER A 79 -16.87 -0.57 10.45
CA SER A 79 -17.02 -1.51 9.35
C SER A 79 -16.67 -0.89 7.99
N VAL A 80 -16.18 -1.73 7.09
CA VAL A 80 -15.86 -1.36 5.70
C VAL A 80 -16.87 -2.01 4.77
N ARG A 81 -17.34 -1.26 3.76
CA ARG A 81 -18.31 -1.75 2.77
C ARG A 81 -17.74 -2.95 2.00
N VAL A 82 -18.60 -3.88 1.61
CA VAL A 82 -18.20 -5.11 0.89
C VAL A 82 -17.32 -4.82 -0.32
N GLY A 83 -17.70 -3.84 -1.16
CA GLY A 83 -16.92 -3.48 -2.35
C GLY A 83 -15.48 -3.04 -2.05
N ALA A 84 -15.26 -2.30 -0.96
CA ALA A 84 -13.90 -1.91 -0.56
C ALA A 84 -13.06 -3.10 -0.07
N ARG A 85 -13.70 -4.15 0.48
CA ARG A 85 -13.00 -5.39 0.84
C ARG A 85 -12.64 -6.22 -0.39
N GLU A 86 -13.51 -6.27 -1.40
CA GLU A 86 -13.18 -6.94 -2.66
C GLU A 86 -12.03 -6.24 -3.40
N LEU A 87 -11.97 -4.90 -3.33
CA LEU A 87 -10.82 -4.14 -3.83
C LEU A 87 -9.53 -4.51 -3.09
N ALA A 88 -9.55 -4.57 -1.75
CA ALA A 88 -8.38 -4.97 -0.97
C ALA A 88 -7.88 -6.39 -1.33
N ARG A 89 -8.80 -7.32 -1.60
CA ARG A 89 -8.48 -8.68 -2.07
C ARG A 89 -7.88 -8.76 -3.47
N THR A 90 -7.94 -7.68 -4.26
CA THR A 90 -7.30 -7.68 -5.58
C THR A 90 -5.78 -7.49 -5.45
N ILE A 91 -5.33 -6.92 -4.32
CA ILE A 91 -3.92 -6.60 -4.06
C ILE A 91 -3.23 -7.72 -3.24
N THR A 92 -3.99 -8.51 -2.46
CA THR A 92 -3.50 -9.61 -1.60
C THR A 92 -3.93 -10.97 -2.11
#